data_AF-D0USZ0-F1
#
_entry.id   AF-D0USZ0-F1
#
_cell.length_a   1.000
_cell.length_b   1.000
_cell.length_c   1.000
_cell.angle_alpha   90.00
_cell.angle_beta   90.00
_cell.angle_gamma   90.00
#
_symmetry.space_group_name_H-M   'P 1'
#
loop_
_entity.id
_entity.type
_entity.pdbx_description
1 polymer ?
#
loop_
_entity_poly.entity_id
_entity_poly.type
_entity_poly.pdbx_seq_one_letter_code
_entity_poly.pdbx_strand_id
1 'polypeptide(L)'
;SGSQAIKALKEEKIQTVLINPNIATVQTSKGLADKVYFLPITEEYVEQVIHSERPDGILLTFGGQTALNCGIQLEKNGVFSRYNVQVLGTPIEAINFTEDRKLFAEKMEEIGEQVGPSAAAYSEDEALAVAEQLGYPVLARAAFALGGLGSGFANNKEELQSIVQHAFAHSSQVLIDKSLQGWKEVEYEVVRDAYNNA
;
A
#
# COMPACT_ATOMS: atom_id res chain seq x y z
N SER A 1 -7.36 9.46 -10.90
CA SER A 1 -6.02 9.62 -10.30
C SER A 1 -4.91 9.69 -11.35
N GLY A 2 -4.44 8.58 -11.95
CA GLY A 2 -3.30 8.61 -12.90
C GLY A 2 -3.41 9.60 -14.07
N SER A 3 -4.54 9.64 -14.77
CA SER A 3 -4.75 10.60 -15.87
C SER A 3 -4.72 12.07 -15.42
N GLN A 4 -5.18 12.37 -14.20
CA GLN A 4 -5.16 13.73 -13.66
C GLN A 4 -3.74 14.14 -13.27
N ALA A 5 -2.96 13.23 -12.71
CA ALA A 5 -1.55 13.48 -12.41
C ALA A 5 -0.76 13.84 -13.67
N ILE A 6 -0.92 13.06 -14.75
CA ILE A 6 -0.27 13.34 -16.03
C ILE A 6 -0.71 14.70 -16.59
N LYS A 7 -2.00 15.02 -16.50
CA LYS A 7 -2.52 16.31 -16.96
C LYS A 7 -1.91 17.48 -16.19
N ALA A 8 -1.84 17.39 -14.86
CA ALA A 8 -1.24 18.42 -14.02
C ALA A 8 0.25 18.63 -14.35
N LEU A 9 1.02 17.55 -14.48
CA LEU A 9 2.44 17.63 -14.89
C LEU A 9 2.60 18.30 -16.26
N LYS A 10 1.71 17.98 -17.21
CA LYS A 10 1.72 18.55 -18.55
C LYS A 10 1.39 20.05 -18.56
N GLU A 11 0.46 20.49 -17.71
CA GLU A 11 0.15 21.92 -17.53
C GLU A 11 1.36 22.71 -17.00
N GLU A 12 2.17 22.06 -16.15
CA GLU A 12 3.45 22.59 -15.65
C GLU A 12 4.64 22.34 -16.60
N LYS A 13 4.38 21.84 -17.82
CA LYS A 13 5.38 21.57 -18.86
C LYS A 13 6.45 20.54 -18.46
N ILE A 14 6.10 19.62 -17.56
CA ILE A 14 6.95 18.52 -17.14
C ILE A 14 6.75 17.35 -18.11
N GLN A 15 7.85 16.78 -18.61
CA GLN A 15 7.81 15.61 -19.47
C GLN A 15 7.40 14.37 -18.66
N THR A 16 6.53 13.54 -19.24
CA THR A 16 5.90 12.42 -18.56
C THR A 16 6.19 11.09 -19.23
N VAL A 17 6.66 10.13 -18.44
CA VAL A 17 6.79 8.71 -18.81
C VAL A 17 5.82 7.90 -17.96
N LEU A 18 4.90 7.20 -18.60
CA LEU A 18 3.95 6.31 -17.93
C LEU A 18 4.32 4.85 -18.17
N ILE A 19 4.35 4.05 -17.10
CA ILE A 19 4.41 2.59 -17.20
C ILE A 19 3.05 2.06 -16.72
N ASN A 20 2.32 1.39 -17.60
CA ASN A 20 1.05 0.74 -17.25
C ASN A 20 0.74 -0.39 -18.24
N PRO A 21 0.68 -1.65 -17.80
CA PRO A 21 0.39 -2.78 -18.69
C PRO A 21 -1.08 -2.82 -19.15
N ASN A 22 -1.99 -2.12 -18.47
CA ASN A 22 -3.40 -2.12 -18.83
C ASN A 22 -3.69 -1.17 -19.99
N ILE A 23 -3.83 -1.73 -21.19
CA ILE A 23 -4.14 -1.02 -22.44
C ILE A 23 -5.51 -0.34 -22.43
N ALA A 24 -6.47 -0.84 -21.65
CA ALA A 24 -7.85 -0.38 -21.64
C ALA A 24 -8.07 0.78 -20.64
N THR A 25 -7.13 1.72 -20.57
CA THR A 25 -7.22 2.85 -19.64
C THR A 25 -7.06 4.20 -20.34
N VAL A 26 -7.74 5.22 -19.83
CA VAL A 26 -7.60 6.59 -20.34
C VAL A 26 -6.16 7.08 -20.18
N GLN A 27 -5.47 6.68 -19.11
CA GLN A 27 -4.07 7.06 -18.87
C GLN A 27 -3.09 6.62 -19.97
N THR A 28 -3.37 5.50 -20.65
CA THR A 28 -2.55 5.00 -21.77
C THR A 28 -2.98 5.53 -23.14
N SER A 29 -3.91 6.51 -23.17
CA SER A 29 -4.36 7.11 -24.43
C SER A 29 -3.26 7.93 -25.08
N LYS A 30 -3.20 7.89 -26.42
CA LYS A 30 -2.22 8.61 -27.21
C LYS A 30 -2.25 10.11 -26.89
N GLY A 31 -1.09 10.66 -26.55
CA GLY A 31 -0.92 12.09 -26.31
C GLY A 31 -1.29 12.55 -24.90
N LEU A 32 -1.72 11.66 -24.00
CA LEU A 32 -1.88 12.02 -22.60
C LEU A 32 -0.51 12.17 -21.92
N ALA A 33 0.26 11.09 -21.84
CA ALA A 33 1.68 11.12 -21.48
C ALA A 33 2.56 11.25 -22.74
N ASP A 34 3.78 11.76 -22.58
CA ASP A 34 4.73 11.91 -23.69
C ASP A 34 5.25 10.54 -24.17
N LYS A 35 5.49 9.62 -23.24
CA LYS A 35 5.83 8.23 -23.53
C LYS A 35 5.03 7.27 -22.66
N VAL A 36 4.62 6.15 -23.25
CA VAL A 36 3.86 5.10 -22.57
C VAL A 36 4.54 3.76 -22.79
N TYR A 37 4.83 3.06 -21.69
CA TYR A 37 5.38 1.71 -21.66
C TYR A 37 4.31 0.72 -21.21
N PHE A 38 3.96 -0.22 -22.08
CA PHE A 38 3.06 -1.34 -21.76
C PHE A 38 3.86 -2.52 -21.20
N LEU A 39 4.48 -2.30 -20.04
CA LEU A 39 5.33 -3.28 -19.36
C LEU A 39 4.72 -3.66 -17.99
N PRO A 40 4.99 -4.88 -17.49
CA PRO A 40 4.67 -5.23 -16.11
C PRO A 40 5.30 -4.24 -15.11
N ILE A 41 4.59 -3.94 -14.03
CA ILE A 41 5.10 -3.09 -12.93
C ILE A 41 5.88 -3.98 -11.96
N THR A 42 7.05 -4.42 -12.42
CA THR A 42 8.03 -5.15 -11.60
C THR A 42 9.32 -4.36 -11.55
N GLU A 43 10.13 -4.61 -10.53
CA GLU A 43 11.40 -3.92 -10.33
C GLU A 43 12.30 -3.96 -11.58
N GLU A 44 12.45 -5.14 -12.19
CA GLU A 44 13.28 -5.34 -13.37
C GLU A 44 12.86 -4.44 -14.55
N TYR A 45 11.58 -4.45 -14.92
CA TYR A 45 11.10 -3.66 -16.06
C TYR A 45 11.10 -2.16 -15.75
N VAL A 46 10.78 -1.78 -14.52
CA VAL A 46 10.79 -0.36 -14.12
C VAL A 46 12.23 0.18 -14.07
N GLU A 47 13.21 -0.59 -13.58
CA GLU A 47 14.62 -0.20 -13.64
C GLU A 47 15.10 -0.04 -15.08
N GLN A 48 14.71 -0.93 -16.00
CA GLN A 48 15.05 -0.79 -17.42
C GLN A 48 14.49 0.50 -18.03
N VAL A 49 13.25 0.88 -17.69
CA VAL A 49 12.68 2.15 -18.14
C VAL A 49 13.43 3.32 -17.52
N ILE A 50 13.74 3.30 -16.22
CA ILE A 50 14.55 4.34 -15.56
C ILE A 50 15.93 4.47 -16.22
N HIS A 51 16.57 3.35 -16.54
CA HIS A 51 17.87 3.31 -17.20
C HIS A 51 17.83 3.95 -18.59
N SER A 52 16.77 3.69 -19.36
CA SER A 52 16.58 4.21 -20.72
C SER A 52 16.17 5.68 -20.74
N GLU A 53 15.18 6.04 -19.92
CA GLU A 53 14.54 7.36 -19.93
C GLU A 53 15.24 8.39 -19.05
N ARG A 54 16.01 7.95 -18.05
CA ARG A 54 16.72 8.81 -17.09
C ARG A 54 15.83 9.91 -16.49
N PRO A 55 14.69 9.54 -15.85
CA PRO A 55 13.79 10.53 -15.27
C PRO A 55 14.42 11.22 -14.05
N ASP A 56 14.14 12.50 -13.87
CA ASP A 56 14.58 13.26 -12.69
C ASP A 56 13.76 12.89 -11.43
N GLY A 57 12.51 12.47 -11.61
CA GLY A 57 11.66 12.08 -10.50
C GLY A 57 10.57 11.07 -10.85
N ILE A 58 10.01 10.44 -9.81
CA ILE A 58 9.02 9.36 -9.91
C ILE A 58 7.86 9.58 -8.94
N LEU A 59 6.63 9.38 -9.42
CA LEU A 59 5.41 9.41 -8.60
C LEU A 59 4.88 7.98 -8.42
N LEU A 60 4.75 7.53 -7.18
CA LEU A 60 4.36 6.16 -6.84
C LEU A 60 2.90 6.04 -6.36
N THR A 61 2.29 7.16 -5.97
CA THR A 61 1.00 7.22 -5.28
C THR A 61 -0.23 7.14 -6.19
N PHE A 62 -0.04 7.09 -7.51
CA PHE A 62 -1.15 7.05 -8.48
C PHE A 62 -1.42 5.66 -9.07
N GLY A 63 -0.62 4.65 -8.72
CA GLY A 63 -0.71 3.29 -9.24
C GLY A 63 -1.18 2.23 -8.23
N GLY A 64 -1.72 2.65 -7.09
CA GLY A 64 -2.17 1.76 -6.02
C GLY A 64 -1.04 0.92 -5.43
N GLN A 65 -1.39 -0.19 -4.77
CA GLN A 65 -0.43 -1.04 -4.06
C GLN A 65 0.69 -1.58 -4.96
N THR A 66 0.37 -1.88 -6.23
CA THR A 66 1.35 -2.39 -7.19
C THR A 66 2.51 -1.40 -7.39
N ALA A 67 2.20 -0.10 -7.55
CA ALA A 67 3.22 0.92 -7.72
C ALA A 67 3.98 1.20 -6.41
N LEU A 68 3.29 1.22 -5.27
CA LEU A 68 3.92 1.40 -3.96
C LEU A 68 4.93 0.28 -3.67
N ASN A 69 4.50 -0.98 -3.79
CA ASN A 69 5.36 -2.14 -3.56
C ASN A 69 6.58 -2.14 -4.49
N CYS A 70 6.38 -1.85 -5.78
CA CYS A 70 7.48 -1.76 -6.72
C CYS A 70 8.47 -0.63 -6.34
N GLY A 71 7.96 0.55 -5.98
CA GLY A 71 8.79 1.67 -5.53
C GLY A 71 9.61 1.37 -4.28
N ILE A 72 9.02 0.68 -3.30
CA ILE A 72 9.73 0.25 -2.09
C ILE A 72 10.88 -0.71 -2.43
N GLN A 73 10.66 -1.68 -3.34
CA GLN A 73 11.73 -2.62 -3.74
C GLN A 73 12.85 -1.89 -4.50
N LEU A 74 12.51 -0.98 -5.40
CA LEU A 74 13.49 -0.17 -6.14
C LEU A 74 14.34 0.69 -5.21
N GLU A 75 13.74 1.32 -4.20
CA GLU A 75 14.46 2.08 -3.18
C GLU A 75 15.38 1.17 -2.35
N LYS A 76 14.86 0.03 -1.89
CA LYS A 76 15.63 -0.96 -1.11
C LYS A 76 16.85 -1.47 -1.87
N ASN A 77 16.74 -1.63 -3.19
CA ASN A 77 17.84 -2.08 -4.05
C ASN A 77 18.71 -0.92 -4.56
N GLY A 78 18.46 0.30 -4.06
CA GLY A 78 19.27 1.49 -4.31
C GLY A 78 19.16 2.01 -5.74
N VAL A 79 18.10 1.65 -6.47
CA VAL A 79 17.90 2.02 -7.87
C VAL A 79 17.73 3.53 -7.99
N PHE A 80 16.88 4.15 -7.16
CA PHE A 80 16.65 5.60 -7.22
C PHE A 80 17.94 6.39 -6.97
N SER A 81 18.75 5.98 -5.99
CA SER A 81 20.08 6.57 -5.74
C SER A 81 21.05 6.35 -6.91
N ARG A 82 21.09 5.15 -7.50
CA ARG A 82 21.99 4.80 -8.62
C ARG A 82 21.71 5.62 -9.87
N TYR A 83 20.45 5.93 -10.14
CA TYR A 83 20.01 6.68 -11.31
C TYR A 83 19.70 8.16 -11.02
N ASN A 84 19.90 8.61 -9.79
CA ASN A 84 19.57 9.98 -9.34
C ASN A 84 18.11 10.36 -9.59
N VAL A 85 17.18 9.45 -9.28
CA VAL A 85 15.74 9.65 -9.41
C VAL A 85 15.17 10.08 -8.06
N GLN A 86 14.47 11.21 -8.01
CA GLN A 86 13.81 11.67 -6.80
C GLN A 86 12.38 11.11 -6.68
N VAL A 87 12.03 10.55 -5.52
CA VAL A 87 10.63 10.22 -5.24
C VAL A 87 9.87 11.53 -4.98
N LEU A 88 8.85 11.79 -5.79
CA LEU A 88 7.99 12.97 -5.72
C LEU A 88 6.71 12.64 -4.94
N GLY A 89 6.18 13.63 -4.21
CA GLY A 89 5.01 13.45 -3.35
C GLY A 89 5.39 12.84 -2.00
N THR A 90 4.63 11.85 -1.54
CA THR A 90 4.86 11.17 -0.27
C THR A 90 6.18 10.38 -0.30
N PRO A 91 7.12 10.64 0.62
CA PRO A 91 8.39 9.89 0.68
C PRO A 91 8.17 8.39 0.93
N ILE A 92 9.10 7.54 0.45
CA ILE A 92 9.08 6.08 0.69
C ILE A 92 9.03 5.77 2.20
N GLU A 93 9.76 6.52 3.02
CA GLU A 93 9.74 6.35 4.46
C GLU A 93 8.33 6.52 5.05
N ALA A 94 7.60 7.55 4.62
CA ALA A 94 6.23 7.77 5.06
C ALA A 94 5.27 6.69 4.54
N ILE A 95 5.49 6.18 3.32
CA ILE A 95 4.74 5.02 2.79
C ILE A 95 5.00 3.79 3.68
N ASN A 96 6.25 3.53 4.06
CA ASN A 96 6.59 2.40 4.94
C ASN A 96 5.93 2.53 6.32
N PHE A 97 5.86 3.74 6.89
CA PHE A 97 5.15 3.98 8.15
C PHE A 97 3.67 3.64 8.09
N THR A 98 3.02 3.79 6.93
CA THR A 98 1.59 3.50 6.78
C THR A 98 1.30 2.07 6.35
N GLU A 99 2.22 1.43 5.64
CA GLU A 99 2.07 0.05 5.15
C GLU A 99 2.42 -1.00 6.21
N ASP A 100 3.39 -0.71 7.08
CA ASP A 100 3.72 -1.58 8.23
C ASP A 100 2.86 -1.20 9.44
N ARG A 101 2.01 -2.13 9.89
CA ARG A 101 1.10 -1.89 11.01
C ARG A 101 1.79 -1.62 12.34
N LYS A 102 2.95 -2.22 12.57
CA LYS A 102 3.71 -2.00 13.80
C LYS A 102 4.27 -0.58 13.78
N LEU A 103 4.91 -0.19 12.67
CA LEU A 103 5.39 1.19 12.51
C LEU A 103 4.25 2.20 12.56
N PHE A 104 3.10 1.87 11.97
CA PHE A 104 1.92 2.73 12.02
C PHE A 104 1.44 2.94 13.47
N ALA A 105 1.31 1.86 14.24
CA ALA A 105 0.92 1.92 15.65
C ALA A 105 1.91 2.75 16.47
N GLU A 106 3.21 2.52 16.28
CA GLU A 106 4.28 3.30 16.92
C GLU A 106 4.17 4.79 16.56
N LYS A 107 3.91 5.12 15.29
CA LYS A 107 3.74 6.52 14.83
C LYS A 107 2.48 7.20 15.37
N MET A 108 1.41 6.45 15.58
CA MET A 108 0.20 6.97 16.24
C MET A 108 0.44 7.20 17.73
N GLU A 109 1.16 6.29 18.40
CA GLU A 109 1.52 6.44 19.82
C GLU A 109 2.43 7.65 20.05
N GLU A 110 3.38 7.93 19.14
CA GLU A 110 4.25 9.12 19.18
C GLU A 110 3.46 10.44 19.26
N ILE A 111 2.26 10.50 18.67
CA ILE A 111 1.38 11.68 18.70
C ILE A 111 0.26 11.58 19.75
N GLY A 112 0.26 10.53 20.58
CA GLY A 112 -0.73 10.30 21.62
C GLY A 112 -2.07 9.76 21.11
N GLU A 113 -2.13 9.29 19.86
CA GLU A 113 -3.32 8.67 19.28
C GLU A 113 -3.37 7.17 19.54
N GLN A 114 -4.58 6.62 19.56
CA GLN A 114 -4.82 5.21 19.85
C GLN A 114 -5.22 4.45 18.60
N VAL A 115 -4.57 3.30 18.38
CA VAL A 115 -4.97 2.34 17.35
C VAL A 115 -5.73 1.18 17.97
N GLY A 116 -6.65 0.60 17.20
CA GLY A 116 -7.34 -0.63 17.60
C GLY A 116 -6.34 -1.74 17.95
N PRO A 117 -6.48 -2.44 19.09
CA PRO A 117 -5.60 -3.53 19.46
C PRO A 117 -5.58 -4.60 18.37
N SER A 118 -4.40 -4.91 17.85
CA SER A 118 -4.21 -5.89 16.79
C SER A 118 -2.81 -6.50 16.83
N ALA A 119 -2.66 -7.71 16.28
CA ALA A 119 -1.34 -8.29 16.05
C ALA A 119 -1.34 -9.18 14.80
N ALA A 120 -0.15 -9.33 14.22
CA ALA A 120 0.07 -10.26 13.12
C ALA A 120 0.36 -11.66 13.67
N ALA A 121 -0.06 -12.68 12.93
CA ALA A 121 0.22 -14.08 13.18
C ALA A 121 0.64 -14.78 11.88
N TYR A 122 1.60 -15.69 11.99
CA TYR A 122 2.21 -16.46 10.90
C TYR A 122 1.90 -17.95 10.99
N SER A 123 1.13 -18.36 12.00
CA SER A 123 0.61 -19.71 12.16
C SER A 123 -0.77 -19.68 12.79
N GLU A 124 -1.49 -20.79 12.66
CA GLU A 124 -2.80 -20.97 13.30
C GLU A 124 -2.70 -20.83 14.82
N ASP A 125 -1.70 -21.48 15.44
CA ASP A 125 -1.47 -21.42 16.88
C ASP A 125 -1.20 -20.00 17.38
N GLU A 126 -0.39 -19.24 16.62
CA GLU A 126 -0.10 -17.84 16.95
C GLU A 126 -1.35 -16.96 16.82
N ALA A 127 -2.17 -17.18 15.79
CA ALA A 127 -3.43 -16.44 15.62
C ALA A 127 -4.42 -16.70 16.77
N LEU A 128 -4.52 -17.95 17.22
CA LEU A 128 -5.36 -18.32 18.35
C LEU A 128 -4.83 -17.70 19.65
N ALA A 129 -3.52 -17.71 19.88
CA ALA A 129 -2.90 -17.09 21.05
C ALA A 129 -3.14 -15.56 21.10
N VAL A 130 -2.99 -14.89 19.95
CA VAL A 130 -3.30 -13.45 19.83
C VAL A 130 -4.77 -13.19 20.14
N ALA A 131 -5.70 -14.00 19.62
CA ALA A 131 -7.12 -13.82 19.88
C ALA A 131 -7.51 -14.06 21.34
N GLU A 132 -6.86 -14.99 22.04
CA GLU A 132 -7.03 -15.17 23.48
C GLU A 132 -6.57 -13.94 24.27
N GLN A 133 -5.47 -13.29 23.85
CA GLN A 133 -4.97 -12.06 24.48
C GLN A 133 -5.89 -10.85 24.22
N LEU A 134 -6.39 -10.69 23.00
CA LEU A 134 -7.30 -9.59 22.63
C LEU A 134 -8.73 -9.82 23.17
N GLY A 135 -9.11 -11.08 23.36
CA GLY A 135 -10.45 -11.54 23.70
C GLY A 135 -11.42 -11.44 22.53
N TYR A 136 -12.33 -12.42 22.44
CA TYR A 136 -13.38 -12.42 21.43
C TYR A 136 -14.47 -11.34 21.68
N PRO A 137 -15.20 -10.89 20.63
CA PRO A 137 -14.99 -11.22 19.22
C PRO A 137 -13.76 -10.52 18.63
N VAL A 138 -13.16 -11.15 17.62
CA VAL A 138 -12.02 -10.64 16.84
C VAL A 138 -12.33 -10.66 15.35
N LEU A 139 -11.62 -9.83 14.59
CA LEU A 139 -11.62 -9.83 13.13
C LEU A 139 -10.29 -10.41 12.65
N ALA A 140 -10.35 -11.49 11.87
CA ALA A 140 -9.18 -12.05 11.19
C ALA A 140 -9.14 -11.56 9.74
N ARG A 141 -7.98 -11.12 9.25
CA ARG A 141 -7.79 -10.64 7.87
C ARG A 141 -6.53 -11.20 7.27
N ALA A 142 -6.61 -11.73 6.04
CA ALA A 142 -5.41 -12.10 5.30
C ALA A 142 -4.59 -10.84 4.96
N ALA A 143 -3.28 -10.88 5.21
CA ALA A 143 -2.39 -9.78 4.81
C ALA A 143 -2.32 -9.69 3.27
N PHE A 144 -2.18 -8.46 2.75
CA PHE A 144 -2.09 -8.15 1.32
C PHE A 144 -3.30 -8.56 0.45
N ALA A 145 -4.44 -8.91 1.07
CA ALA A 145 -5.68 -9.23 0.36
C ALA A 145 -6.57 -7.98 0.21
N LEU A 146 -7.09 -7.75 -1.00
CA LEU A 146 -8.07 -6.68 -1.28
C LEU A 146 -9.50 -7.23 -1.15
N GLY A 147 -10.44 -6.38 -0.71
CA GLY A 147 -11.87 -6.68 -0.71
C GLY A 147 -12.34 -7.70 0.34
N GLY A 148 -11.57 -7.90 1.42
CA GLY A 148 -11.94 -8.81 2.51
C GLY A 148 -11.81 -10.30 2.17
N LEU A 149 -11.13 -10.65 1.08
CA LEU A 149 -10.89 -12.05 0.72
C LEU A 149 -10.09 -12.75 1.85
N GLY A 150 -10.62 -13.87 2.35
CA GLY A 150 -10.01 -14.58 3.48
C GLY A 150 -10.13 -13.86 4.83
N SER A 151 -11.02 -12.86 4.94
CA SER A 151 -11.28 -12.14 6.19
C SER A 151 -12.61 -12.55 6.82
N GLY A 152 -12.72 -12.47 8.13
CA GLY A 152 -13.97 -12.80 8.84
C GLY A 152 -13.93 -12.47 10.32
N PHE A 153 -15.12 -12.28 10.89
CA PHE A 153 -15.29 -12.13 12.34
C PHE A 153 -15.39 -13.50 13.00
N ALA A 154 -14.73 -13.66 14.14
CA ALA A 154 -14.80 -14.84 14.98
C ALA A 154 -15.27 -14.45 16.38
N ASN A 155 -16.28 -15.14 16.88
CA ASN A 155 -16.81 -14.96 18.23
C ASN A 155 -16.20 -15.95 19.24
N ASN A 156 -15.48 -16.96 18.74
CA ASN A 156 -14.86 -18.02 19.51
C ASN A 156 -13.67 -18.62 18.74
N LYS A 157 -12.99 -19.56 19.40
CA LYS A 157 -11.80 -20.24 18.91
C LYS A 157 -12.05 -21.04 17.64
N GLU A 158 -13.17 -21.75 17.58
CA GLU A 158 -13.54 -22.65 16.49
C GLU A 158 -13.83 -21.87 15.21
N GLU A 159 -14.57 -20.77 15.31
CA GLU A 159 -14.81 -19.85 14.20
C GLU A 159 -13.50 -19.25 13.67
N LEU A 160 -12.62 -18.81 14.59
CA LEU A 160 -11.34 -18.21 14.22
C LEU A 160 -10.46 -19.21 13.48
N GLN A 161 -10.37 -20.44 13.98
CA GLN A 161 -9.57 -21.50 13.39
C GLN A 161 -9.96 -21.75 11.92
N SER A 162 -11.26 -21.83 11.65
CA SER A 162 -11.79 -21.98 10.29
C SER A 162 -11.38 -20.80 9.39
N ILE A 163 -11.54 -19.56 9.87
CA ILE A 163 -11.20 -18.37 9.07
C ILE A 163 -9.70 -18.31 8.76
N VAL A 164 -8.87 -18.55 9.76
CA VAL A 164 -7.40 -18.48 9.68
C VAL A 164 -6.85 -19.55 8.72
N GLN A 165 -7.40 -20.76 8.74
CA GLN A 165 -7.01 -21.82 7.78
C GLN A 165 -7.26 -21.42 6.33
N HIS A 166 -8.41 -20.80 6.05
CA HIS A 166 -8.71 -20.30 4.71
C HIS A 166 -7.81 -19.11 4.35
N ALA A 167 -7.52 -18.22 5.30
CA ALA A 167 -6.65 -17.08 5.08
C ALA A 167 -5.21 -17.50 4.73
N PHE A 168 -4.67 -18.50 5.43
CA PHE A 168 -3.31 -19.01 5.17
C PHE A 168 -3.16 -19.75 3.84
N ALA A 169 -4.27 -20.19 3.21
CA ALA A 169 -4.22 -20.73 1.85
C ALA A 169 -3.84 -19.66 0.80
N HIS A 170 -3.98 -18.38 1.13
CA HIS A 170 -3.78 -17.26 0.21
C HIS A 170 -2.76 -16.23 0.69
N SER A 171 -2.34 -16.27 1.96
CA SER A 171 -1.37 -15.34 2.54
C SER A 171 -0.47 -16.05 3.55
N SER A 172 0.78 -15.63 3.67
CA SER A 172 1.70 -16.14 4.70
C SER A 172 1.51 -15.47 6.06
N GLN A 173 0.60 -14.51 6.16
CA GLN A 173 0.35 -13.71 7.35
C GLN A 173 -1.15 -13.42 7.50
N VAL A 174 -1.65 -13.52 8.73
CA VAL A 174 -3.01 -13.12 9.10
C VAL A 174 -2.93 -12.05 10.18
N LEU A 175 -3.80 -11.05 10.09
CA LEU A 175 -3.96 -10.00 11.07
C LEU A 175 -5.17 -10.31 11.94
N ILE A 176 -4.99 -10.27 13.26
CA ILE A 176 -6.07 -10.43 14.22
C ILE A 176 -6.29 -9.10 14.92
N ASP A 177 -7.47 -8.51 14.72
CA ASP A 177 -7.88 -7.24 15.32
C ASP A 177 -8.97 -7.47 16.36
N LYS A 178 -8.96 -6.67 17.43
CA LYS A 178 -10.11 -6.61 18.33
C LYS A 178 -11.32 -6.11 17.55
N SER A 179 -12.46 -6.82 17.66
CA SER A 179 -13.68 -6.37 17.01
C SER A 179 -14.13 -5.03 17.58
N LEU A 180 -14.30 -4.05 16.69
CA LEU A 180 -14.92 -2.76 16.96
C LEU A 180 -16.36 -2.73 16.41
N GLN A 181 -17.00 -3.90 16.27
CA GLN A 181 -18.35 -4.01 15.73
C GLN A 181 -19.33 -3.11 16.50
N GLY A 182 -20.17 -2.37 15.76
CA GLY A 182 -21.13 -1.42 16.32
C GLY A 182 -20.59 0.00 16.47
N TRP A 183 -19.29 0.22 16.24
CA TRP A 183 -18.73 1.56 16.15
C TRP A 183 -19.13 2.22 14.84
N LYS A 184 -19.16 3.56 14.85
CA LYS A 184 -19.30 4.33 13.62
C LYS A 184 -17.97 4.31 12.88
N GLU A 185 -18.02 4.00 11.59
CA GLU A 185 -16.89 4.13 10.68
C GLU A 185 -16.97 5.50 10.00
N VAL A 186 -15.85 6.23 10.01
CA VAL A 186 -15.74 7.56 9.41
C VAL A 186 -14.42 7.63 8.66
N GLU A 187 -14.48 8.08 7.40
CA GLU A 187 -13.33 8.23 6.54
C GLU A 187 -13.12 9.73 6.21
N TYR A 188 -11.86 10.15 6.15
CA TYR A 188 -11.47 11.51 5.78
C TYR A 188 -10.48 11.46 4.63
N GLU A 189 -10.76 12.24 3.59
CA GLU A 189 -9.80 12.52 2.52
C GLU A 189 -9.00 13.77 2.90
N VAL A 190 -7.68 13.61 3.06
CA VAL A 190 -6.79 14.68 3.54
C VAL A 190 -5.81 15.06 2.44
N VAL A 191 -5.59 16.37 2.26
CA VAL A 191 -4.57 16.92 1.37
C VAL A 191 -3.63 17.78 2.19
N ARG A 192 -2.33 17.58 2.05
CA ARG A 192 -1.30 18.38 2.73
C ARG A 192 -0.27 18.87 1.74
N ASP A 193 0.11 20.14 1.84
CA ASP A 193 1.13 20.75 0.97
C ASP A 193 2.52 20.82 1.63
N ALA A 194 3.51 21.25 0.83
CA ALA A 194 4.90 21.42 1.29
C ALA A 194 5.09 22.59 2.29
N TYR A 195 4.09 23.44 2.46
CA TYR A 195 4.08 24.58 3.38
C TYR A 195 3.37 24.25 4.70
N ASN A 196 3.02 22.98 4.90
CA ASN A 196 2.33 22.49 6.09
C ASN A 196 0.87 22.99 6.23
N ASN A 197 0.21 23.30 5.11
CA ASN A 197 -1.24 23.50 5.09
C ASN A 197 -1.92 22.14 4.95
N ALA A 198 -2.94 21.89 5.78
CA ALA A 198 -3.76 20.67 5.81
C ALA A 198 -5.24 21.02 5.98
#